data_AF-A0A3L7STI8-F1
#
_entry.id   AF-A0A3L7STI8-F1
#
_cell.length_a   1.000
_cell.length_b   1.000
_cell.length_c   1.000
_cell.angle_alpha   90.00
_cell.angle_beta   90.00
_cell.angle_gamma   90.00
#
_symmetry.space_group_name_H-M   'P 1'
#
loop_
_entity.id
_entity.type
_entity.pdbx_description
1 polymer ?
#
loop_
_entity_poly.entity_id
_entity_poly.type
_entity_poly.pdbx_seq_one_letter_code
_entity_poly.pdbx_strand_id
1 'polypeptide(L)'
;MPADHTRTLESEPVSLDRTLRVAETHVGKGVFARRRIASGVVLGEIRGPILDDHPEDSSYVMELPGGRLLDPAPPFRYVNHSCDPNCELFYWEAEPGETEEERLWMQTIRPINAGEELLIDYCWPADAAIPCRCGALGCRGWIVDPAERHLIEERTDG
;
A
#
# COMPACT_ATOMS: atom_id res chain seq x y z
N MET A 1 -1.54 25.73 5.33
CA MET A 1 -0.10 25.41 5.37
C MET A 1 0.07 24.20 4.46
N PRO A 2 0.67 24.31 3.27
CA PRO A 2 0.97 23.12 2.48
C PRO A 2 2.08 22.34 3.22
N ALA A 3 1.90 21.04 3.38
CA ALA A 3 2.93 20.17 3.94
C ALA A 3 4.06 20.08 2.92
N ASP A 4 5.28 20.32 3.38
CA ASP A 4 6.51 20.21 2.61
C ASP A 4 6.79 18.71 2.39
N HIS A 5 6.55 18.22 1.18
CA HIS A 5 6.66 16.80 0.83
C HIS A 5 8.07 16.39 0.36
N THR A 6 9.02 17.34 0.29
CA THR A 6 10.40 17.05 -0.10
C THR A 6 11.18 16.52 1.11
N ARG A 7 11.02 15.23 1.41
CA ARG A 7 11.87 14.54 2.39
C ARG A 7 13.15 14.09 1.70
N THR A 8 14.28 14.20 2.38
CA THR A 8 15.59 13.67 1.96
C THR A 8 15.83 12.30 2.60
N LEU A 9 16.46 11.37 1.88
CA LEU A 9 16.80 10.02 2.34
C LEU A 9 17.93 10.08 3.41
N GLU A 10 17.62 10.45 4.66
CA GLU A 10 18.61 10.47 5.75
C GLU A 10 18.76 9.10 6.46
N SER A 11 17.92 8.10 6.15
CA SER A 11 17.98 6.77 6.76
C SER A 11 18.67 5.75 5.85
N GLU A 12 19.57 4.93 6.41
CA GLU A 12 20.17 3.81 5.68
C GLU A 12 19.10 2.88 5.08
N PRO A 13 19.30 2.36 3.86
CA PRO A 13 18.31 1.52 3.20
C PRO A 13 18.00 0.28 4.04
N VAL A 14 16.71 0.06 4.31
CA VAL A 14 16.25 -1.11 5.05
C VAL A 14 16.54 -2.36 4.22
N SER A 15 17.38 -3.27 4.74
CA SER A 15 17.48 -4.63 4.18
C SER A 15 16.15 -5.34 4.37
N LEU A 16 15.39 -5.43 3.27
CA LEU A 16 14.04 -5.98 3.22
C LEU A 16 14.02 -7.45 3.62
N ASP A 17 15.00 -8.23 3.18
CA ASP A 17 15.12 -9.67 3.48
C ASP A 17 15.31 -9.95 4.99
N ARG A 18 16.04 -9.07 5.69
CA ARG A 18 16.26 -9.17 7.14
C ARG A 18 15.12 -8.57 7.95
N THR A 19 14.32 -7.68 7.35
CA THR A 19 13.29 -6.92 8.06
C THR A 19 11.89 -7.50 7.83
N LEU A 20 11.62 -8.10 6.67
CA LEU A 20 10.31 -8.58 6.25
C LEU A 20 10.34 -10.07 5.90
N ARG A 21 9.19 -10.73 6.03
CA ARG A 21 8.97 -12.09 5.54
C ARG A 21 7.58 -12.19 4.92
N VAL A 22 7.44 -13.05 3.93
CA VAL A 22 6.13 -13.42 3.38
C VAL A 22 5.64 -14.69 4.08
N ALA A 23 4.35 -14.75 4.41
CA ALA A 23 3.70 -15.96 4.92
C ALA A 23 2.23 -15.99 4.53
N GLU A 24 1.58 -17.15 4.75
CA GLU A 24 0.16 -17.33 4.48
C GLU A 24 -0.73 -16.60 5.50
N THR A 25 -1.90 -16.15 5.04
CA THR A 25 -2.99 -15.50 5.76
C THR A 25 -4.32 -16.16 5.37
N HIS A 26 -5.42 -15.72 5.96
CA HIS A 26 -6.75 -16.18 5.56
C HIS A 26 -7.22 -15.66 4.18
N VAL A 27 -6.48 -14.71 3.59
CA VAL A 27 -6.77 -14.11 2.27
C VAL A 27 -5.67 -14.37 1.23
N GLY A 28 -4.73 -15.27 1.51
CA GLY A 28 -3.62 -15.62 0.61
C GLY A 28 -2.28 -15.38 1.28
N LYS A 29 -1.41 -14.56 0.69
CA LYS A 29 -0.11 -14.20 1.28
C LYS A 29 -0.17 -12.84 1.94
N GLY A 30 0.68 -12.64 2.95
CA GLY A 30 0.85 -11.40 3.68
C GLY A 30 2.33 -11.09 3.92
N VAL A 31 2.64 -9.82 4.16
CA VAL A 31 3.98 -9.36 4.53
C VAL A 31 4.04 -9.12 6.03
N PHE A 32 5.03 -9.69 6.71
CA PHE A 32 5.17 -9.61 8.16
C PHE A 32 6.53 -9.06 8.56
N ALA A 33 6.55 -8.29 9.63
CA ALA A 33 7.79 -7.81 10.22
C ALA A 33 8.55 -8.96 10.90
N ARG A 34 9.85 -9.11 10.61
CA ARG A 34 10.76 -10.03 11.32
C ARG A 34 11.23 -9.49 12.66
N ARG A 35 11.21 -8.17 12.82
CA ARG A 35 11.67 -7.43 14.00
C ARG A 35 10.78 -6.20 14.20
N ARG A 36 10.89 -5.56 15.36
CA ARG A 36 10.22 -4.28 15.60
C ARG A 36 10.69 -3.23 14.58
N ILE A 37 9.76 -2.49 14.01
CA ILE A 37 9.99 -1.37 13.09
C ILE A 37 9.43 -0.11 13.74
N ALA A 38 10.20 0.97 13.76
CA ALA A 38 9.72 2.25 14.28
C ALA A 38 8.66 2.86 13.34
N SER A 39 7.94 3.87 13.82
CA SER A 39 7.06 4.70 12.99
C SER A 39 7.90 5.60 12.07
N GLY A 40 7.38 5.93 10.88
CA GLY A 40 8.04 6.82 9.92
C GLY A 40 9.24 6.18 9.22
N VAL A 41 9.40 4.86 9.29
CA VAL A 41 10.48 4.16 8.59
C VAL A 41 10.06 3.92 7.16
N VAL A 42 10.83 4.47 6.21
CA VAL A 42 10.72 4.14 4.79
C VAL A 42 11.21 2.71 4.59
N LEU A 43 10.31 1.82 4.21
CA LEU A 43 10.62 0.40 4.03
C LEU A 43 11.34 0.17 2.70
N GLY A 44 10.92 0.88 1.65
CA GLY A 44 11.58 0.85 0.35
C GLY A 44 10.64 1.22 -0.79
N GLU A 45 11.23 1.27 -1.97
CA GLU A 45 10.55 1.48 -3.24
C GLU A 45 9.76 0.22 -3.62
N ILE A 46 8.53 0.40 -4.06
CA ILE A 46 7.73 -0.63 -4.70
C ILE A 46 8.16 -0.73 -6.15
N ARG A 47 8.94 -1.76 -6.44
CA ARG A 47 9.46 -2.04 -7.79
C ARG A 47 8.60 -3.08 -8.48
N GLY A 48 8.53 -3.01 -9.80
CA GLY A 48 7.77 -3.93 -10.62
C GLY A 48 7.75 -3.48 -12.08
N PRO A 49 7.24 -4.30 -13.00
CA PRO A 49 6.91 -3.86 -14.35
C PRO A 49 5.90 -2.70 -14.31
N ILE A 50 6.07 -1.73 -15.20
CA ILE A 50 5.05 -0.71 -15.46
C ILE A 50 4.29 -1.14 -16.72
N LEU A 51 2.97 -1.21 -16.61
CA LEU A 51 2.05 -1.66 -17.64
C LEU A 51 1.22 -0.47 -18.12
N ASP A 52 0.89 -0.46 -19.40
CA ASP A 52 0.04 0.57 -20.01
C ASP A 52 -1.45 0.15 -20.05
N ASP A 53 -1.73 -1.14 -19.89
CA ASP A 53 -3.08 -1.73 -19.88
C ASP A 53 -3.26 -2.63 -18.64
N HIS A 54 -4.51 -2.74 -18.17
CA HIS A 54 -4.84 -3.67 -17.09
C HIS A 54 -4.58 -5.13 -17.53
N PRO A 55 -3.80 -5.92 -16.76
CA PRO A 55 -3.68 -7.34 -17.01
C PRO A 55 -5.00 -8.06 -16.72
N GLU A 56 -5.17 -9.28 -17.25
CA GLU A 56 -6.36 -10.10 -16.99
C GLU A 56 -6.58 -10.36 -15.49
N ASP A 57 -5.50 -10.51 -14.72
CA ASP A 57 -5.52 -10.54 -13.25
C ASP A 57 -4.97 -9.21 -12.70
N SER A 58 -5.87 -8.26 -12.45
CA SER A 58 -5.55 -6.94 -11.90
C SER A 58 -5.54 -6.90 -10.38
N SER A 59 -5.65 -8.04 -9.68
CA SER A 59 -5.84 -8.08 -8.22
C SER A 59 -4.68 -7.44 -7.42
N TYR A 60 -3.54 -7.22 -8.06
CA TYR A 60 -2.31 -6.73 -7.41
C TYR A 60 -1.73 -5.45 -8.04
N VAL A 61 -2.33 -4.91 -9.10
CA VAL A 61 -1.77 -3.72 -9.76
C VAL A 61 -2.10 -2.46 -8.97
N MET A 62 -1.16 -1.52 -8.94
CA MET A 62 -1.29 -0.21 -8.30
C MET A 62 -1.33 0.85 -9.38
N GLU A 63 -2.34 1.72 -9.35
CA GLU A 63 -2.44 2.83 -10.30
C GLU A 63 -1.46 3.94 -9.93
N LEU A 64 -0.76 4.48 -10.93
CA LEU A 64 0.13 5.62 -10.81
C LEU A 64 -0.55 6.89 -11.34
N PRO A 65 -0.16 8.10 -10.88
CA PRO A 65 -0.85 9.35 -11.25
C PRO A 65 -0.91 9.61 -12.76
N GLY A 66 0.04 9.09 -13.54
CA GLY A 66 0.10 9.16 -14.99
C GLY A 66 -0.84 8.20 -15.71
N GLY A 67 -1.69 7.45 -14.99
CA GLY A 67 -2.63 6.47 -15.53
C GLY A 67 -1.97 5.15 -15.93
N ARG A 68 -0.67 4.97 -15.64
CA ARG A 68 0.05 3.70 -15.82
C ARG A 68 -0.15 2.82 -14.60
N LEU A 69 0.11 1.53 -14.76
CA LEU A 69 -0.09 0.53 -13.71
C LEU A 69 1.26 -0.05 -13.27
N LEU A 70 1.53 -0.04 -11.98
CA LEU A 70 2.65 -0.76 -11.39
C LEU A 70 2.20 -2.18 -11.03
N ASP A 71 2.91 -3.19 -11.53
CA ASP A 71 2.75 -4.57 -11.10
C ASP A 71 3.81 -4.95 -10.03
N PRO A 72 3.53 -4.77 -8.73
CA PRO A 72 4.54 -4.81 -7.68
C PRO A 72 5.21 -6.18 -7.56
N ALA A 73 6.52 -6.20 -7.37
CA ALA A 73 7.30 -7.39 -7.09
C ALA A 73 7.24 -7.77 -5.59
N PRO A 74 7.55 -9.03 -5.23
CA PRO A 74 7.73 -9.41 -3.84
C PRO A 74 8.82 -8.59 -3.13
N PRO A 75 8.67 -8.29 -1.83
CA PRO A 75 7.57 -8.73 -0.98
C PRO A 75 6.31 -7.87 -1.10
N PHE A 76 6.41 -6.65 -1.64
CA PHE A 76 5.35 -5.64 -1.56
C PHE A 76 4.07 -6.00 -2.34
N ARG A 77 4.17 -6.90 -3.33
CA ARG A 77 3.00 -7.54 -3.97
C ARG A 77 2.01 -8.15 -3.00
N TYR A 78 2.46 -8.60 -1.83
CA TYR A 78 1.66 -9.36 -0.87
C TYR A 78 1.19 -8.52 0.32
N VAL A 79 1.28 -7.19 0.25
CA VAL A 79 0.81 -6.32 1.33
C VAL A 79 -0.72 -6.27 1.28
N ASN A 80 -1.37 -6.69 2.37
CA ASN A 80 -2.82 -6.80 2.44
C ASN A 80 -3.49 -5.48 2.86
N HIS A 81 -4.80 -5.45 2.64
CA HIS A 81 -5.65 -4.35 3.07
C HIS A 81 -5.97 -4.38 4.58
N SER A 82 -6.00 -3.22 5.22
CA SER A 82 -6.70 -2.97 6.49
C SER A 82 -7.39 -1.61 6.51
N CYS A 83 -8.57 -1.54 7.12
CA CYS A 83 -9.24 -0.27 7.43
C CYS A 83 -8.57 0.49 8.59
N ASP A 84 -7.68 -0.17 9.34
CA ASP A 84 -6.78 0.44 10.34
C ASP A 84 -5.33 0.02 9.98
N PRO A 85 -4.73 0.66 8.96
CA PRO A 85 -3.44 0.26 8.43
C PRO A 85 -2.28 0.64 9.35
N ASN A 86 -1.11 0.08 9.09
CA ASN A 86 0.15 0.45 9.77
C ASN A 86 1.26 0.90 8.82
N CYS A 87 0.99 0.82 7.52
CA CYS A 87 1.80 1.36 6.45
C CYS A 87 0.97 2.28 5.55
N GLU A 88 1.64 3.17 4.83
CA GLU A 88 1.06 3.97 3.76
C GLU A 88 1.99 4.00 2.54
N LEU A 89 1.41 4.29 1.39
CA LEU A 89 2.13 4.49 0.13
C LEU A 89 2.31 5.99 -0.11
N PHE A 90 3.44 6.35 -0.71
CA PHE A 90 3.72 7.73 -1.10
C PHE A 90 4.64 7.79 -2.32
N TYR A 91 4.53 8.87 -3.08
CA TYR A 91 5.42 9.13 -4.21
C TYR A 91 6.63 9.93 -3.73
N TRP A 92 7.81 9.56 -4.19
CA TRP A 92 9.01 10.35 -3.95
C TRP A 92 9.29 11.25 -5.15
N GLU A 93 9.38 12.56 -4.92
CA GLU A 93 9.71 13.52 -5.97
C GLU A 93 11.14 13.30 -6.45
N ALA A 94 11.31 13.13 -7.77
CA ALA A 94 12.63 13.01 -8.37
C ALA A 94 13.43 14.30 -8.17
N GLU A 95 14.74 14.18 -7.97
CA GLU A 95 15.60 15.36 -7.88
C GLU A 95 15.61 16.12 -9.22
N PRO A 96 15.76 17.46 -9.22
CA PRO A 96 15.79 18.23 -10.45
C PRO A 96 16.84 17.71 -11.45
N GLY A 97 16.37 17.18 -12.58
CA GLY A 97 17.21 16.63 -13.65
C GLY A 97 17.23 15.10 -13.76
N GLU A 98 16.60 14.38 -12.83
CA GLU A 98 16.21 12.98 -13.04
C GLU A 98 14.90 12.90 -13.84
N THR A 99 14.71 11.82 -14.60
CA THR A 99 13.41 11.57 -15.24
C THR A 99 12.34 11.45 -14.16
N GLU A 100 11.21 12.13 -14.34
CA GLU A 100 10.00 12.03 -13.51
C GLU A 100 9.37 10.63 -13.65
N GLU A 101 10.10 9.59 -13.26
CA GLU A 101 9.52 8.27 -13.10
C GLU A 101 8.72 8.28 -11.79
N GLU A 102 7.45 7.90 -11.87
CA GLU A 102 6.53 7.87 -10.73
C GLU A 102 6.96 6.73 -9.79
N ARG A 103 7.83 7.06 -8.84
CA ARG A 103 8.38 6.08 -7.89
C ARG A 103 7.49 6.00 -6.68
N LEU A 104 6.84 4.85 -6.52
CA LEU A 104 5.99 4.54 -5.37
C LEU A 104 6.83 3.92 -4.25
N TRP A 105 6.66 4.41 -3.03
CA TRP A 105 7.36 3.95 -1.84
C TRP A 105 6.37 3.58 -0.75
N MET A 106 6.80 2.71 0.17
CA MET A 106 6.02 2.38 1.37
C MET A 106 6.77 2.78 2.63
N GLN A 107 6.05 3.35 3.59
CA GLN A 107 6.57 3.65 4.93
C GLN A 107 5.62 3.17 6.03
N THR A 108 6.14 3.06 7.25
CA THR A 108 5.33 2.79 8.45
C THR A 108 4.70 4.09 8.97
N ILE A 109 3.42 4.04 9.36
CA ILE A 109 2.70 5.19 9.95
C ILE A 109 2.52 5.05 11.47
N ARG A 110 2.82 3.87 12.00
CA ARG A 110 2.93 3.59 13.43
C ARG A 110 4.00 2.52 13.68
N PRO A 111 4.48 2.32 14.92
CA PRO A 111 5.38 1.21 15.21
C PRO A 111 4.74 -0.14 14.87
N ILE A 112 5.54 -1.05 14.30
CA ILE A 112 5.15 -2.41 13.94
C ILE A 112 5.93 -3.39 14.81
N ASN A 113 5.25 -4.31 15.47
CA ASN A 113 5.89 -5.31 16.30
C ASN A 113 6.44 -6.48 15.47
N ALA A 114 7.42 -7.20 16.02
CA ALA A 114 7.89 -8.43 15.39
C ALA A 114 6.72 -9.43 15.26
N GLY A 115 6.54 -9.99 14.06
CA GLY A 115 5.46 -10.91 13.74
C GLY A 115 4.14 -10.25 13.33
N GLU A 116 4.02 -8.92 13.44
CA GLU A 116 2.85 -8.18 12.97
C GLU A 116 2.84 -8.07 11.44
N GLU A 117 1.65 -8.12 10.84
CA GLU A 117 1.46 -7.96 9.39
C GLU A 117 1.53 -6.48 8.99
N LEU A 118 2.15 -6.21 7.85
CA LEU A 118 2.17 -4.88 7.21
C LEU A 118 0.90 -4.75 6.37
N LEU A 119 0.14 -3.70 6.64
CA LEU A 119 -1.18 -3.49 6.08
C LEU A 119 -1.32 -2.04 5.62
N ILE A 120 -1.91 -1.84 4.44
CA ILE A 120 -2.20 -0.53 3.85
C ILE A 120 -3.72 -0.36 3.64
N ASP A 121 -4.19 0.88 3.48
CA ASP A 121 -5.50 1.10 2.87
C ASP A 121 -5.36 0.97 1.35
N TYR A 122 -6.25 0.21 0.71
CA TYR A 122 -6.20 0.00 -0.74
C TYR A 122 -6.88 1.15 -1.49
N CYS A 123 -7.78 1.89 -0.82
CA CYS A 123 -8.50 3.02 -1.41
C CYS A 123 -9.11 2.72 -2.79
N TRP A 124 -9.68 1.53 -2.99
CA TRP A 124 -10.30 1.15 -4.26
C TRP A 124 -11.51 2.04 -4.58
N PRO A 125 -11.76 2.35 -5.87
CA PRO A 125 -12.96 3.07 -6.25
C PRO A 125 -14.22 2.25 -5.91
N ALA A 126 -15.34 2.94 -5.68
CA ALA A 126 -16.59 2.31 -5.23
C ALA A 126 -17.15 1.28 -6.22
N ASP A 127 -16.89 1.43 -7.52
CA ASP A 127 -17.34 0.46 -8.51
C ASP A 127 -16.55 -0.86 -8.50
N ALA A 128 -15.34 -0.87 -7.92
CA ALA A 128 -14.49 -2.04 -7.72
C ALA A 128 -14.54 -2.60 -6.28
N ALA A 129 -15.39 -2.03 -5.41
CA ALA A 129 -15.42 -2.39 -4.00
C ALA A 129 -15.81 -3.85 -3.74
N ILE A 130 -15.14 -4.47 -2.76
CA ILE A 130 -15.41 -5.83 -2.31
C ILE A 130 -15.58 -5.90 -0.78
N PRO A 131 -16.29 -6.93 -0.25
CA PRO A 131 -16.44 -7.08 1.19
C PRO A 131 -15.10 -7.20 1.92
N CYS A 132 -14.90 -6.38 2.94
CA CYS A 132 -13.65 -6.34 3.70
C CYS A 132 -13.61 -7.42 4.79
N ARG A 133 -12.46 -8.09 4.90
CA ARG A 133 -12.20 -9.15 5.91
C ARG A 133 -10.94 -8.86 6.75
N CYS A 134 -10.59 -7.58 6.93
CA CYS A 134 -9.37 -7.19 7.64
C CYS A 134 -9.42 -7.43 9.16
N GLY A 135 -10.61 -7.50 9.77
CA GLY A 135 -10.78 -7.74 11.20
C GLY A 135 -10.49 -6.53 12.11
N ALA A 136 -10.21 -5.34 11.56
CA ALA A 136 -10.05 -4.12 12.35
C ALA A 136 -11.34 -3.77 13.11
N LEU A 137 -11.22 -3.26 14.34
CA LEU A 137 -12.38 -2.83 15.15
C LEU A 137 -13.20 -1.74 14.44
N GLY A 138 -12.52 -0.84 13.71
CA GLY A 138 -13.13 0.20 12.89
C GLY A 138 -13.35 -0.20 11.42
N CYS A 139 -13.51 -1.50 11.12
CA CYS A 139 -13.68 -1.96 9.74
C CYS A 139 -14.89 -1.28 9.07
N ARG A 140 -14.68 -0.77 7.85
CA ARG A 140 -15.71 -0.10 7.04
C ARG A 140 -16.71 -1.08 6.40
N GLY A 141 -16.43 -2.38 6.47
CA GLY A 141 -17.22 -3.44 5.82
C GLY A 141 -16.86 -3.68 4.35
N TRP A 142 -16.24 -2.70 3.69
CA TRP A 142 -15.83 -2.76 2.29
C TRP A 142 -14.40 -2.27 2.11
N ILE A 143 -13.71 -2.82 1.11
CA ILE A 143 -12.44 -2.30 0.60
C ILE A 143 -12.82 -1.24 -0.44
N VAL A 144 -12.76 0.02 -0.02
CA VAL A 144 -13.18 1.17 -0.82
C VAL A 144 -12.49 2.43 -0.26
N ASP A 145 -12.25 3.42 -1.10
CA ASP A 145 -11.84 4.75 -0.69
C ASP A 145 -12.83 5.28 0.37
N PRO A 146 -12.35 5.75 1.55
CA PRO A 146 -13.22 6.34 2.56
C PRO A 146 -14.17 7.44 2.03
N ALA A 147 -13.73 8.24 1.05
CA ALA A 147 -14.51 9.31 0.46
C ALA A 147 -15.65 8.79 -0.41
N GLU A 148 -15.47 7.63 -1.06
CA GLU A 148 -16.46 7.03 -1.97
C GLU A 148 -17.40 6.02 -1.30
N ARG A 149 -17.20 5.72 -0.02
CA ARG A 149 -18.02 4.73 0.72
C ARG A 149 -19.53 4.95 0.59
N HIS A 150 -19.98 6.20 0.58
CA HIS A 150 -21.41 6.55 0.45
C HIS A 150 -22.05 6.02 -0.85
N LEU A 151 -21.26 5.85 -1.91
CA LEU A 151 -21.71 5.33 -3.21
C LEU A 151 -22.01 3.82 -3.19
N ILE A 152 -21.54 3.09 -2.17
CA ILE A 152 -21.85 1.66 -1.99
C ILE A 152 -23.23 1.48 -1.37
N GLU A 153 -23.54 2.29 -0.36
CA GLU A 153 -24.80 2.20 0.41
C GLU A 153 -26.01 2.47 -0.48
N GLU A 154 -25.89 3.42 -1.42
CA GLU A 154 -26.91 3.74 -2.43
C GLU A 154 -27.21 2.60 -3.41
N ARG A 155 -26.27 1.66 -3.61
CA ARG A 155 -26.46 0.50 -4.50
C ARG A 155 -27.20 -0.65 -3.82
N THR A 156 -27.13 -0.75 -2.49
CA THR A 156 -27.74 -1.84 -1.74
C THR A 156 -29.22 -1.63 -1.42
N ASP A 157 -29.73 -0.40 -1.59
CA ASP A 157 -31.11 -0.02 -1.28
C ASP A 157 -32.04 0.05 -2.51
N GLY A 158 -31.57 -0.36 -3.70
CA GLY A 158 -32.33 -0.43 -4.96
C GLY A 158 -32.48 -1.85 -5.49
#